data_AF-S6TF63-F1
#
_entry.id   AF-S6TF63-F1
#
_cell.length_a   1.000
_cell.length_b   1.000
_cell.length_c   1.000
_cell.angle_alpha   90.00
_cell.angle_beta   90.00
_cell.angle_gamma   90.00
#
_symmetry.space_group_name_H-M   'P 1'
#
loop_
_entity.id
_entity.type
_entity.pdbx_description
1 polymer ?
#
loop_
_entity_poly.entity_id
_entity_poly.type
_entity_poly.pdbx_seq_one_letter_code
_entity_poly.pdbx_strand_id
1 'polypeptide(L)'
;MPLAMPVGLLISLLFGVMIWLLPIPLVLMAVLGIAAVVTVIRRPVLGLLLFGLIGTFLPYSTVQIGIRTTVSEALIMLTWASYLLQGVFQGHDKAPAMRRTERLLVALMLFSAFPFLVGQLTVVAEGNGPVNWVRWLFNLSILFLVPRLLTDLKTLESLVVAVLGGTLLLLLMSISVYVTKRTGTAIIPILGSLGYSGADILSESLQSFSSRMGSPWMHPNVAGGALAMLMPLAFCFGITRSGAARKLGLAVAV
;
A
#
# COMPACT_ATOMS: atom_id res chain seq x y z
N MET A 1 4.87 -34.37 -12.75
CA MET A 1 4.59 -33.45 -13.87
C MET A 1 3.25 -33.68 -14.63
N PRO A 2 2.14 -34.19 -14.05
CA PRO A 2 0.87 -34.35 -14.79
C PRO A 2 -0.04 -33.10 -14.83
N LEU A 3 0.24 -32.08 -14.00
CA LEU A 3 -0.62 -30.88 -13.89
C LEU A 3 -0.23 -29.73 -14.85
N ALA A 4 0.95 -29.76 -15.45
CA ALA A 4 1.44 -28.64 -16.27
C ALA A 4 0.66 -28.50 -17.60
N MET A 5 0.29 -29.63 -18.21
CA MET A 5 -0.42 -29.67 -19.49
C MET A 5 -1.88 -29.16 -19.38
N PRO A 6 -2.72 -29.63 -18.42
CA PRO A 6 -4.08 -29.10 -18.27
C PRO A 6 -4.10 -27.63 -17.84
N VAL A 7 -3.16 -27.19 -16.99
CA VAL A 7 -3.05 -25.79 -16.59
C VAL A 7 -2.64 -24.90 -17.77
N GLY A 8 -1.68 -25.36 -18.59
CA GLY A 8 -1.26 -24.63 -19.79
C GLY A 8 -2.39 -24.47 -20.81
N LEU A 9 -3.22 -25.50 -21.00
CA LEU A 9 -4.34 -25.50 -21.93
C LEU A 9 -5.48 -24.59 -21.44
N LEU A 10 -5.75 -24.57 -20.14
CA LEU A 10 -6.74 -23.66 -19.55
C LEU A 10 -6.30 -22.20 -19.69
N ILE A 11 -5.03 -21.91 -19.39
CA ILE A 11 -4.47 -20.55 -19.53
C ILE A 11 -4.48 -20.08 -20.98
N SER A 12 -4.10 -20.93 -21.93
CA SER A 12 -4.10 -20.56 -23.36
C SER A 12 -5.51 -20.31 -23.89
N LEU A 13 -6.50 -21.10 -23.45
CA LEU A 13 -7.90 -20.92 -23.83
C LEU A 13 -8.47 -19.63 -23.22
N LEU A 14 -8.15 -19.33 -21.97
CA LEU A 14 -8.54 -18.09 -21.31
C LEU A 14 -7.97 -16.86 -22.02
N PHE A 15 -6.67 -16.85 -22.35
CA PHE A 15 -6.06 -15.75 -23.09
C PHE A 15 -6.57 -15.64 -24.53
N GLY A 16 -6.84 -16.77 -25.21
CA GLY A 16 -7.44 -16.78 -26.54
C GLY A 16 -8.83 -16.13 -26.55
N VAL A 17 -9.66 -16.47 -25.55
CA VAL A 17 -10.99 -15.85 -25.36
C VAL A 17 -10.86 -14.36 -25.02
N MET A 18 -9.89 -13.96 -24.20
CA MET A 18 -9.66 -12.54 -23.89
C MET A 18 -9.25 -11.72 -25.11
N ILE A 19 -8.36 -12.25 -25.97
CA ILE A 19 -7.95 -11.57 -27.22
C ILE A 19 -9.14 -11.39 -28.17
N TRP A 20 -10.08 -12.35 -28.17
CA TRP A 20 -11.26 -12.29 -29.01
C TRP A 20 -12.30 -11.27 -28.52
N LEU A 21 -12.43 -11.09 -27.20
CA LEU A 21 -13.50 -10.27 -26.59
C LEU A 21 -13.05 -8.86 -26.18
N LEU A 22 -11.77 -8.64 -25.91
CA LEU A 22 -11.27 -7.37 -25.35
C LEU A 22 -10.32 -6.64 -26.32
N PRO A 23 -10.32 -5.30 -26.30
CA PRO A 23 -9.33 -4.53 -27.03
C PRO A 23 -7.91 -4.83 -26.53
N ILE A 24 -6.95 -4.84 -27.46
CA ILE A 24 -5.53 -5.22 -27.23
C ILE A 24 -4.93 -4.57 -25.97
N PRO A 25 -5.14 -3.27 -25.66
CA PRO A 25 -4.58 -2.66 -24.46
C PRO A 25 -5.04 -3.32 -23.15
N LEU A 26 -6.31 -3.76 -23.07
CA LEU A 26 -6.84 -4.42 -21.87
C LEU A 26 -6.26 -5.82 -21.71
N VAL A 27 -6.04 -6.54 -22.81
CA VAL A 27 -5.37 -7.85 -22.79
C VAL A 27 -3.93 -7.70 -22.33
N LEU A 28 -3.19 -6.73 -22.86
CA LEU A 28 -1.82 -6.44 -22.42
C LEU A 28 -1.75 -6.08 -20.93
N MET A 29 -2.66 -5.23 -20.46
CA MET A 29 -2.79 -4.89 -19.05
C MET A 29 -3.06 -6.13 -18.18
N ALA A 30 -3.92 -7.04 -18.63
CA ALA A 30 -4.20 -8.29 -17.92
C ALA A 30 -2.98 -9.22 -17.88
N VAL A 31 -2.25 -9.36 -18.99
CA VAL A 31 -0.99 -10.14 -19.04
C VAL A 31 0.03 -9.56 -18.06
N LEU A 32 0.23 -8.24 -18.08
CA LEU A 32 1.15 -7.55 -17.16
C LEU A 32 0.71 -7.70 -15.70
N GLY A 33 -0.59 -7.60 -15.42
CA GLY A 33 -1.16 -7.81 -14.09
C GLY A 33 -0.92 -9.23 -13.57
N ILE A 34 -1.18 -10.24 -14.40
CA ILE A 34 -0.93 -11.64 -14.05
C ILE A 34 0.58 -11.88 -13.85
N ALA A 35 1.43 -11.34 -14.72
CA ALA A 35 2.88 -11.44 -14.58
C ALA A 35 3.35 -10.79 -13.27
N ALA A 36 2.80 -9.64 -12.90
CA ALA A 36 3.10 -8.98 -11.63
C ALA A 36 2.66 -9.84 -10.43
N VAL A 37 1.44 -10.38 -10.46
CA VAL A 37 0.92 -11.26 -9.40
C VAL A 37 1.80 -12.51 -9.24
N VAL A 38 2.13 -13.19 -10.34
CA VAL A 38 3.01 -14.37 -10.32
C VAL A 38 4.41 -14.00 -9.80
N THR A 39 4.91 -12.82 -10.16
CA THR A 39 6.22 -12.33 -9.69
C THR A 39 6.21 -12.09 -8.19
N VAL A 40 5.14 -11.51 -7.64
CA VAL A 40 4.96 -11.33 -6.19
C VAL A 40 4.83 -12.68 -5.48
N ILE A 41 4.08 -13.63 -6.05
CA ILE A 41 3.96 -15.00 -5.51
C ILE A 41 5.32 -15.69 -5.45
N ARG A 42 6.19 -15.46 -6.44
CA ARG A 42 7.56 -16.01 -6.44
C ARG A 42 8.50 -15.28 -5.48
N ARG A 43 8.29 -13.99 -5.25
CA ARG A 43 9.15 -13.14 -4.40
C ARG A 43 8.29 -12.19 -3.55
N PRO A 44 7.80 -12.63 -2.38
CA PRO A 44 6.89 -11.83 -1.55
C PRO A 44 7.50 -10.50 -1.09
N VAL A 45 8.84 -10.42 -1.01
CA VAL A 45 9.56 -9.16 -0.76
C VAL A 45 9.17 -8.08 -1.78
N LEU A 46 9.01 -8.43 -3.07
CA LEU A 46 8.58 -7.47 -4.10
C LEU A 46 7.16 -6.96 -3.83
N GLY A 47 6.26 -7.79 -3.31
CA GLY A 47 4.93 -7.36 -2.88
C GLY A 47 5.01 -6.31 -1.77
N LEU A 48 5.88 -6.52 -0.77
CA LEU A 48 6.12 -5.55 0.30
C LEU A 48 6.75 -4.25 -0.21
N LEU A 49 7.69 -4.32 -1.17
CA LEU A 49 8.29 -3.14 -1.80
C LEU A 49 7.26 -2.34 -2.62
N LEU A 50 6.44 -3.04 -3.41
CA LEU A 50 5.35 -2.43 -4.16
C LEU A 50 4.33 -1.80 -3.24
N PHE A 51 4.01 -2.44 -2.11
CA PHE A 51 3.18 -1.85 -1.07
C PHE A 51 3.82 -0.58 -0.50
N GLY A 52 5.12 -0.57 -0.19
CA GLY A 52 5.81 0.63 0.31
C GLY A 52 5.75 1.79 -0.69
N LEU A 53 5.95 1.51 -1.97
CA LEU A 53 5.88 2.50 -3.06
C LEU A 53 4.45 3.00 -3.29
N ILE A 54 3.51 2.09 -3.54
CA ILE A 54 2.12 2.43 -3.89
C ILE A 54 1.35 2.93 -2.68
N GLY A 55 1.60 2.39 -1.48
CA GLY A 55 0.97 2.84 -0.24
C GLY A 55 1.40 4.24 0.18
N THR A 56 2.57 4.71 -0.22
CA THR A 56 2.98 6.10 -0.01
C THR A 56 2.56 7.03 -1.14
N PHE A 57 2.47 6.54 -2.38
CA PHE A 57 2.02 7.34 -3.51
C PHE A 57 0.48 7.48 -3.59
N LEU A 58 -0.25 6.38 -3.34
CA LEU A 58 -1.70 6.21 -3.50
C LEU A 58 -2.39 5.55 -2.27
N PRO A 59 -2.19 6.02 -1.02
CA PRO A 59 -2.69 5.38 0.20
C PRO A 59 -4.19 5.06 0.21
N TYR A 60 -5.02 5.85 -0.46
CA TYR A 60 -6.48 5.75 -0.43
C TYR A 60 -7.11 5.40 -1.78
N SER A 61 -6.29 4.94 -2.75
CA SER A 61 -6.83 4.47 -4.03
C SER A 61 -7.67 3.21 -3.80
N THR A 62 -8.95 3.28 -4.12
CA THR A 62 -9.93 2.22 -3.91
C THR A 62 -10.22 1.45 -5.19
N VAL A 63 -10.42 0.15 -5.04
CA VAL A 63 -10.84 -0.77 -6.10
C VAL A 63 -12.04 -1.55 -5.59
N GLN A 64 -13.03 -1.76 -6.46
CA GLN A 64 -14.21 -2.57 -6.15
C GLN A 64 -13.96 -4.01 -6.62
N ILE A 65 -13.51 -4.87 -5.71
CA ILE A 65 -13.34 -6.31 -5.97
C ILE A 65 -14.35 -7.04 -5.07
N GLY A 66 -15.63 -6.98 -5.43
CA GLY A 66 -16.76 -7.48 -4.63
C GLY A 66 -17.07 -6.65 -3.37
N ILE A 67 -16.03 -6.20 -2.65
CA ILE A 67 -16.10 -5.25 -1.53
C ILE A 67 -15.15 -4.08 -1.85
N ARG A 68 -15.48 -2.87 -1.38
CA ARG A 68 -14.60 -1.69 -1.49
C ARG A 68 -13.31 -1.93 -0.70
N THR A 69 -12.20 -2.14 -1.40
CA THR A 69 -10.86 -2.44 -0.84
C THR A 69 -9.86 -1.44 -1.42
N THR A 70 -8.76 -1.11 -0.73
CA THR A 70 -7.71 -0.26 -1.31
C THR A 70 -6.70 -1.07 -2.13
N VAL A 71 -6.04 -0.42 -3.09
CA VAL A 71 -4.93 -1.04 -3.85
C VAL A 71 -3.85 -1.54 -2.90
N SER A 72 -3.54 -0.76 -1.86
CA SER A 72 -2.56 -1.12 -0.83
C SER A 72 -2.98 -2.33 -0.02
N GLU A 73 -4.26 -2.43 0.38
CA GLU A 73 -4.80 -3.62 1.06
C GLU A 73 -4.70 -4.87 0.16
N ALA A 74 -5.04 -4.76 -1.12
CA ALA A 74 -4.92 -5.87 -2.06
C ALA A 74 -3.47 -6.35 -2.19
N LEU A 75 -2.50 -5.44 -2.22
CA LEU A 75 -1.07 -5.77 -2.26
C LEU A 75 -0.58 -6.46 -0.97
N ILE A 76 -1.02 -5.99 0.20
CA ILE A 76 -0.69 -6.66 1.47
C ILE A 76 -1.29 -8.07 1.47
N MET A 77 -2.52 -8.24 0.97
CA MET A 77 -3.21 -9.54 0.92
C MET A 77 -2.49 -10.51 0.01
N LEU A 78 -2.10 -10.03 -1.18
CA LEU A 78 -1.29 -10.79 -2.10
C LEU A 78 0.07 -11.16 -1.46
N THR A 79 0.70 -10.25 -0.72
CA THR A 79 2.00 -10.48 -0.08
C THR A 79 1.91 -11.55 1.02
N TRP A 80 0.87 -11.48 1.87
CA TRP A 80 0.59 -12.51 2.87
C TRP A 80 0.29 -13.86 2.24
N ALA A 81 -0.61 -13.90 1.25
CA ALA A 81 -0.95 -15.12 0.54
C ALA A 81 0.30 -15.74 -0.09
N SER A 82 1.16 -14.93 -0.71
CA SER A 82 2.43 -15.36 -1.29
C SER A 82 3.36 -15.96 -0.24
N TYR A 83 3.53 -15.28 0.90
CA TYR A 83 4.37 -15.75 2.00
C TYR A 83 3.87 -17.07 2.60
N LEU A 84 2.57 -17.17 2.89
CA LEU A 84 1.96 -18.39 3.45
C LEU A 84 2.01 -19.56 2.47
N LEU A 85 1.72 -19.29 1.20
CA LEU A 85 1.78 -20.27 0.13
C LEU A 85 3.20 -20.82 -0.03
N GLN A 86 4.22 -19.95 0.01
CA GLN A 86 5.61 -20.40 0.05
C GLN A 86 5.94 -21.21 1.30
N GLY A 87 5.42 -20.84 2.47
CA GLY A 87 5.58 -21.63 3.70
C GLY A 87 5.06 -23.05 3.56
N VAL A 88 3.87 -23.21 2.95
CA VAL A 88 3.24 -24.52 2.71
C VAL A 88 3.99 -25.34 1.65
N PHE A 89 4.35 -24.74 0.51
CA PHE A 89 4.95 -25.48 -0.61
C PHE A 89 6.46 -25.71 -0.48
N GLN A 90 7.19 -24.81 0.20
CA GLN A 90 8.64 -24.91 0.35
C GLN A 90 9.05 -25.51 1.69
N GLY A 91 8.08 -25.88 2.55
CA GLY A 91 8.36 -26.57 3.82
C GLY A 91 9.22 -25.75 4.77
N HIS A 92 9.00 -24.44 4.86
CA HIS A 92 9.76 -23.60 5.79
C HIS A 92 9.51 -24.08 7.22
N ASP A 93 10.52 -24.76 7.77
CA ASP A 93 10.52 -25.27 9.14
C ASP A 93 10.49 -24.11 10.14
N LYS A 94 9.34 -24.01 10.82
CA LYS A 94 9.00 -23.08 11.92
C LYS A 94 8.88 -21.61 11.54
N ALA A 95 7.68 -21.08 11.79
CA ALA A 95 7.46 -19.64 11.87
C ALA A 95 8.48 -19.01 12.83
N PRO A 96 9.12 -17.88 12.46
CA PRO A 96 10.12 -17.25 13.31
C PRO A 96 9.52 -16.92 14.68
N ALA A 97 10.31 -17.14 15.74
CA ALA A 97 9.86 -16.90 17.10
C ALA A 97 9.41 -15.44 17.28
N MET A 98 8.20 -15.26 17.80
CA MET A 98 7.63 -13.92 17.99
C MET A 98 8.49 -13.07 18.93
N ARG A 99 8.99 -11.95 18.42
CA ARG A 99 9.71 -10.95 19.19
C ARG A 99 8.79 -10.28 20.20
N ARG A 100 9.37 -9.56 21.18
CA ARG A 100 8.59 -8.82 22.20
C ARG A 100 7.60 -7.84 21.55
N THR A 101 8.02 -7.14 20.50
CA THR A 101 7.16 -6.20 19.75
C THR A 101 5.98 -6.91 19.11
N GLU A 102 6.19 -8.08 18.49
CA GLU A 102 5.13 -8.86 17.87
C GLU A 102 4.12 -9.35 18.91
N ARG A 103 4.59 -9.81 20.09
CA ARG A 103 3.71 -10.21 21.20
C ARG A 103 2.88 -9.04 21.73
N LEU A 104 3.50 -7.87 21.90
CA LEU A 104 2.78 -6.65 22.30
C LEU A 104 1.78 -6.21 21.23
N LEU A 105 2.09 -6.43 19.96
CA LEU A 105 1.17 -6.12 18.87
C LEU A 105 -0.03 -7.07 18.85
N VAL A 106 0.18 -8.36 19.09
CA VAL A 106 -0.92 -9.32 19.31
C VAL A 106 -1.75 -8.90 20.52
N ALA A 107 -1.13 -8.49 21.62
CA ALA A 107 -1.85 -7.97 22.79
C ALA A 107 -2.67 -6.73 22.45
N LEU A 108 -2.14 -5.81 21.63
CA LEU A 108 -2.88 -4.63 21.14
C LEU A 108 -4.06 -5.03 20.25
N MET A 109 -3.87 -6.00 19.35
CA MET A 109 -4.93 -6.52 18.49
C MET A 109 -6.05 -7.20 19.29
N LEU A 110 -5.69 -7.95 20.32
CA LEU A 110 -6.66 -8.57 21.23
C LEU A 110 -7.36 -7.51 22.09
N PHE A 111 -6.62 -6.55 22.61
CA PHE A 111 -7.17 -5.44 23.38
C PHE A 111 -8.14 -4.62 22.53
N SER A 112 -7.87 -4.40 21.23
CA SER A 112 -8.75 -3.61 20.36
C SER A 112 -10.12 -4.26 20.11
N ALA A 113 -10.27 -5.56 20.36
CA ALA A 113 -11.58 -6.22 20.34
C ALA A 113 -12.53 -5.65 21.40
N PHE A 114 -12.01 -5.24 22.56
CA PHE A 114 -12.81 -4.66 23.64
C PHE A 114 -13.47 -3.31 23.26
N PRO A 115 -12.72 -2.25 22.87
CA PRO A 115 -13.35 -1.00 22.44
C PRO A 115 -14.17 -1.17 21.16
N PHE A 116 -13.84 -2.14 20.30
CA PHE A 116 -14.66 -2.49 19.15
C PHE A 116 -16.04 -3.02 19.56
N LEU A 117 -16.09 -4.01 20.45
CA LEU A 117 -17.36 -4.59 20.94
C LEU A 117 -18.19 -3.54 21.68
N VAL A 118 -17.55 -2.74 22.55
CA VAL A 118 -18.23 -1.63 23.22
C VAL A 118 -18.78 -0.63 22.21
N GLY A 119 -18.00 -0.25 21.20
CA GLY A 119 -18.43 0.64 20.13
C GLY A 119 -19.62 0.10 19.33
N GLN A 120 -19.62 -1.20 19.00
CA GLN A 120 -20.75 -1.85 18.32
C GLN A 120 -22.05 -1.85 19.13
N LEU A 121 -21.94 -1.95 20.46
CA LEU A 121 -23.10 -1.97 21.35
C LEU A 121 -23.62 -0.56 21.71
N THR A 122 -22.77 0.46 21.62
CA THR A 122 -23.08 1.82 22.12
C THR A 122 -23.26 2.87 21.02
N VAL A 123 -22.65 2.70 19.85
CA VAL A 123 -22.64 3.70 18.78
C VAL A 123 -23.40 3.19 17.57
N VAL A 124 -24.48 3.88 17.20
CA VAL A 124 -25.16 3.68 15.93
C VAL A 124 -24.45 4.53 14.88
N ALA A 125 -23.54 3.91 14.12
CA ALA A 125 -22.81 4.54 13.03
C ALA A 125 -23.12 3.84 11.70
N GLU A 126 -23.17 4.61 10.61
CA GLU A 126 -23.31 4.06 9.27
C GLU A 126 -22.03 3.31 8.84
N GLY A 127 -22.20 2.10 8.33
CA GLY A 127 -21.12 1.27 7.79
C GLY A 127 -20.96 -0.08 8.48
N ASN A 128 -20.06 -0.92 7.94
CA ASN A 128 -19.81 -2.26 8.47
C ASN A 128 -18.62 -2.23 9.44
N GLY A 129 -18.91 -2.03 10.72
CA GLY A 129 -17.90 -1.99 11.79
C GLY A 129 -17.00 -3.22 11.86
N PRO A 130 -17.53 -4.46 11.82
CA PRO A 130 -16.72 -5.67 11.76
C PRO A 130 -15.72 -5.68 10.60
N VAL A 131 -16.16 -5.30 9.39
CA VAL A 131 -15.28 -5.22 8.21
C VAL A 131 -14.17 -4.18 8.42
N ASN A 132 -14.50 -3.02 8.99
CA ASN A 132 -13.51 -1.98 9.26
C ASN A 132 -12.48 -2.41 10.32
N TRP A 133 -12.92 -3.13 11.36
CA TRP A 133 -12.03 -3.68 12.38
C TRP A 133 -11.08 -4.74 11.79
N VAL A 134 -11.62 -5.66 10.96
CA VAL A 134 -10.80 -6.65 10.25
C VAL A 134 -9.80 -5.97 9.32
N ARG A 135 -10.19 -4.94 8.57
CA ARG A 135 -9.28 -4.15 7.74
C ARG A 135 -8.19 -3.45 8.55
N TRP A 136 -8.53 -2.94 9.72
CA TRP A 136 -7.55 -2.35 10.64
C TRP A 136 -6.53 -3.38 11.14
N LEU A 137 -6.99 -4.55 11.58
CA LEU A 137 -6.11 -5.67 11.96
C LEU A 137 -5.21 -6.07 10.78
N PHE A 138 -5.78 -6.09 9.59
CA PHE A 138 -5.07 -6.43 8.37
C PHE A 138 -4.00 -5.39 8.02
N ASN A 139 -4.27 -4.10 8.18
CA ASN A 139 -3.27 -3.05 8.00
C ASN A 139 -2.14 -3.14 9.04
N LEU A 140 -2.47 -3.45 10.30
CA LEU A 140 -1.45 -3.71 11.33
C LEU A 140 -0.60 -4.94 11.03
N SER A 141 -1.14 -5.92 10.30
CA SER A 141 -0.45 -7.18 10.03
C SER A 141 0.87 -7.01 9.26
N ILE A 142 1.06 -5.89 8.57
CA ILE A 142 2.31 -5.53 7.88
C ILE A 142 3.50 -5.54 8.84
N LEU A 143 3.29 -5.17 10.10
CA LEU A 143 4.33 -5.16 11.13
C LEU A 143 4.83 -6.57 11.48
N PHE A 144 4.06 -7.61 11.15
CA PHE A 144 4.51 -9.00 11.19
C PHE A 144 5.21 -9.42 9.89
N LEU A 145 4.83 -8.88 8.72
CA LEU A 145 5.50 -9.17 7.45
C LEU A 145 6.92 -8.60 7.40
N VAL A 146 7.13 -7.39 7.91
CA VAL A 146 8.43 -6.71 7.92
C VAL A 146 9.56 -7.59 8.49
N PRO A 147 9.49 -8.08 9.74
CA PRO A 147 10.56 -8.93 10.29
C PRO A 147 10.66 -10.32 9.64
N ARG A 148 9.60 -10.80 8.96
CA ARG A 148 9.59 -12.09 8.27
C ARG A 148 10.22 -12.04 6.88
N LEU A 149 10.03 -10.93 6.17
CA LEU A 149 10.48 -10.75 4.79
C LEU A 149 11.79 -9.96 4.67
N LEU A 150 12.08 -9.08 5.64
CA LEU A 150 13.31 -8.28 5.65
C LEU A 150 14.36 -8.94 6.55
N THR A 151 15.00 -9.96 6.01
CA THR A 151 16.08 -10.69 6.71
C THR A 151 17.42 -9.95 6.65
N ASP A 152 17.63 -9.16 5.60
CA ASP A 152 18.92 -8.53 5.29
C ASP A 152 18.81 -7.01 5.23
N LEU A 153 19.90 -6.32 5.61
CA LEU A 153 20.00 -4.85 5.51
C LEU A 153 19.72 -4.33 4.11
N LYS A 154 20.09 -5.08 3.07
CA LYS A 154 19.83 -4.70 1.67
C LYS A 154 18.35 -4.65 1.34
N THR A 155 17.57 -5.59 1.87
CA THR A 155 16.11 -5.63 1.66
C THR A 155 15.42 -4.52 2.44
N LEU A 156 15.89 -4.24 3.67
CA LEU A 156 15.43 -3.12 4.47
C LEU A 156 15.70 -1.79 3.75
N GLU A 157 16.90 -1.60 3.21
CA GLU A 157 17.26 -0.42 2.43
C GLU A 157 16.37 -0.27 1.20
N SER A 158 16.10 -1.37 0.49
CA SER A 158 15.19 -1.37 -0.66
C SER A 158 13.77 -0.93 -0.27
N LEU A 159 13.28 -1.33 0.91
CA LEU A 159 11.98 -0.90 1.41
C LEU A 159 11.97 0.60 1.73
N VAL A 160 13.01 1.11 2.40
CA VAL A 160 13.14 2.54 2.68
C VAL A 160 13.17 3.34 1.37
N VAL A 161 13.93 2.88 0.37
CA VAL A 161 13.95 3.49 -0.96
C VAL A 161 12.58 3.46 -1.63
N ALA A 162 11.83 2.36 -1.52
CA ALA A 162 10.48 2.27 -2.09
C ALA A 162 9.50 3.26 -1.43
N VAL A 163 9.52 3.34 -0.10
CA VAL A 163 8.71 4.27 0.70
C VAL A 163 9.04 5.73 0.36
N LEU A 164 10.33 6.07 0.33
CA LEU A 164 10.77 7.42 -0.02
C LEU A 164 10.49 7.74 -1.50
N GLY A 165 10.63 6.76 -2.40
CA GLY A 165 10.32 6.91 -3.82
C GLY A 165 8.84 7.21 -4.06
N GLY A 166 7.93 6.51 -3.37
CA GLY A 166 6.49 6.77 -3.51
C GLY A 166 6.10 8.12 -2.91
N THR A 167 6.75 8.50 -1.81
CA THR A 167 6.63 9.84 -1.22
C THR A 167 7.10 10.92 -2.20
N LEU A 168 8.24 10.71 -2.87
CA LEU A 168 8.77 11.64 -3.87
C LEU A 168 7.80 11.80 -5.06
N LEU A 169 7.24 10.70 -5.57
CA LEU A 169 6.26 10.76 -6.66
C LEU A 169 5.04 11.59 -6.29
N LEU A 170 4.53 11.43 -5.06
CA LEU A 170 3.40 12.20 -4.57
C LEU A 170 3.76 13.69 -4.42
N LEU A 171 4.95 13.99 -3.89
CA LEU A 171 5.45 15.36 -3.78
C LEU A 171 5.62 16.01 -5.14
N LEU A 172 6.24 15.33 -6.11
CA LEU A 172 6.41 15.83 -7.47
C LEU A 172 5.06 16.11 -8.14
N MET A 173 4.08 15.22 -7.98
CA MET A 173 2.72 15.45 -8.47
C MET A 173 2.09 16.67 -7.77
N SER A 174 2.16 16.73 -6.44
CA SER A 174 1.54 17.79 -5.64
C SER A 174 2.13 19.17 -5.91
N ILE A 175 3.46 19.29 -5.93
CA ILE A 175 4.17 20.54 -6.18
C ILE A 175 3.91 21.02 -7.60
N SER A 176 4.00 20.13 -8.60
CA SER A 176 3.80 20.51 -10.00
C SER A 176 2.40 21.06 -10.25
N VAL A 177 1.37 20.38 -9.73
CA VAL A 177 -0.02 20.83 -9.83
C VAL A 177 -0.21 22.18 -9.13
N TYR A 178 0.38 22.36 -7.94
CA TYR A 178 0.29 23.62 -7.21
C TYR A 178 0.97 24.78 -7.95
N VAL A 179 2.17 24.59 -8.50
CA VAL A 179 2.89 25.63 -9.25
C VAL A 179 2.11 26.05 -10.51
N THR A 180 1.53 25.08 -11.24
CA THR A 180 0.77 25.38 -12.47
C THR A 180 -0.58 26.02 -12.19
N LYS A 181 -1.33 25.54 -11.17
CA LYS A 181 -2.72 25.96 -10.92
C LYS A 181 -2.86 27.00 -9.82
N ARG A 182 -1.80 27.25 -9.04
CA ARG A 182 -1.73 28.18 -7.91
C ARG A 182 -2.82 27.98 -6.86
N THR A 183 -3.33 26.76 -6.74
CA THR A 183 -4.36 26.41 -5.75
C THR A 183 -4.12 24.99 -5.21
N GLY A 184 -4.27 24.82 -3.90
CA GLY A 184 -4.16 23.52 -3.23
C GLY A 184 -5.31 22.56 -3.57
N THR A 185 -6.44 23.05 -4.07
CA THR A 185 -7.60 22.21 -4.42
C THR A 185 -7.51 21.59 -5.82
N ALA A 186 -6.57 22.05 -6.66
CA ALA A 186 -6.45 21.55 -8.04
C ALA A 186 -6.01 20.08 -8.13
N ILE A 187 -5.50 19.50 -7.04
CA ILE A 187 -5.12 18.09 -6.98
C ILE A 187 -6.32 17.15 -6.80
N ILE A 188 -7.44 17.65 -6.25
CA ILE A 188 -8.64 16.87 -5.97
C ILE A 188 -9.15 16.08 -7.18
N PRO A 189 -9.35 16.67 -8.38
CA PRO A 189 -9.84 15.91 -9.54
C PRO A 189 -8.85 14.84 -10.01
N ILE A 190 -7.53 15.05 -9.84
CA ILE A 190 -6.50 14.06 -10.17
C ILE A 190 -6.54 12.90 -9.17
N LEU A 191 -6.70 13.19 -7.89
CA LEU A 191 -6.87 12.16 -6.86
C LEU A 191 -8.16 11.36 -7.09
N GLY A 192 -9.24 12.04 -7.48
CA GLY A 192 -10.51 11.42 -7.85
C GLY A 192 -10.37 10.43 -9.01
N SER A 193 -9.64 10.80 -10.08
CA SER A 193 -9.39 9.89 -11.21
C SER A 193 -8.47 8.72 -10.84
N LEU A 194 -7.61 8.88 -9.83
CA LEU A 194 -6.79 7.82 -9.24
C LEU A 194 -7.54 6.95 -8.22
N GLY A 195 -8.84 7.19 -8.03
CA GLY A 195 -9.71 6.39 -7.16
C GLY A 195 -9.57 6.70 -5.66
N TYR A 196 -9.03 7.86 -5.29
CA TYR A 196 -9.00 8.30 -3.89
C TYR A 196 -10.42 8.48 -3.38
N SER A 197 -10.78 7.69 -2.37
CA SER A 197 -12.05 7.86 -1.70
C SER A 197 -12.03 9.05 -0.74
N GLY A 198 -13.10 9.86 -0.73
CA GLY A 198 -13.21 11.03 0.13
C GLY A 198 -12.67 12.33 -0.48
N ALA A 199 -12.56 12.42 -1.82
CA ALA A 199 -12.22 13.64 -2.53
C ALA A 199 -13.12 14.84 -2.13
N ASP A 200 -14.38 14.57 -1.79
CA ASP A 200 -15.36 15.57 -1.35
C ASP A 200 -15.08 16.08 0.07
N ILE A 201 -14.68 15.20 1.00
CA ILE A 201 -14.19 15.59 2.35
C ILE A 201 -12.86 16.35 2.22
N LEU A 202 -12.05 15.99 1.21
CA LEU A 202 -10.85 16.72 0.85
C LEU A 202 -11.15 18.18 0.48
N SER A 203 -12.26 18.41 -0.24
CA SER A 203 -12.67 19.75 -0.65
C SER A 203 -12.97 20.65 0.54
N GLU A 204 -13.62 20.11 1.59
CA GLU A 204 -14.03 20.86 2.77
C GLU A 204 -12.82 21.24 3.65
N SER A 205 -11.84 20.34 3.85
CA SER A 205 -10.62 20.69 4.61
C SER A 205 -9.56 21.42 3.77
N LEU A 206 -9.54 21.30 2.44
CA LEU A 206 -8.66 22.11 1.58
C LEU A 206 -9.19 23.53 1.36
N GLN A 207 -10.50 23.75 1.48
CA GLN A 207 -11.09 25.10 1.48
C GLN A 207 -10.55 25.96 2.63
N SER A 208 -10.32 25.37 3.83
CA SER A 208 -9.70 26.09 4.96
C SER A 208 -8.20 26.40 4.76
N PHE A 209 -7.56 25.79 3.77
CA PHE A 209 -6.15 26.02 3.40
C PHE A 209 -5.98 26.54 1.97
N SER A 210 -7.01 27.18 1.38
CA SER A 210 -7.00 27.63 -0.02
C SER A 210 -5.82 28.55 -0.40
N SER A 211 -5.24 29.27 0.57
CA SER A 211 -4.05 30.12 0.40
C SER A 211 -2.72 29.43 0.71
N ARG A 212 -2.72 28.15 1.09
CA ARG A 212 -1.53 27.34 1.42
C ARG A 212 -1.45 26.08 0.56
N MET A 213 -0.25 25.54 0.38
CA MET A 213 -0.06 24.29 -0.35
C MET A 213 -0.64 23.12 0.45
N GLY A 214 -1.85 22.67 0.10
CA GLY A 214 -2.44 21.47 0.67
C GLY A 214 -1.78 20.23 0.09
N SER A 215 -1.11 19.42 0.92
CA SER A 215 -0.62 18.11 0.47
C SER A 215 -1.77 17.09 0.50
N PRO A 216 -1.84 16.14 -0.45
CA PRO A 216 -2.84 15.07 -0.48
C PRO A 216 -2.93 14.17 0.76
N TRP A 217 -1.98 14.30 1.69
CA TRP A 217 -1.92 13.62 2.98
C TRP A 217 -2.94 14.17 3.97
N MET A 218 -4.22 14.03 3.63
CA MET A 218 -5.32 14.51 4.44
C MET A 218 -5.74 13.43 5.44
N HIS A 219 -5.33 13.63 6.70
CA HIS A 219 -5.59 12.87 7.95
C HIS A 219 -4.68 11.66 8.28
N PRO A 220 -4.21 11.52 9.55
CA PRO A 220 -5.09 11.25 10.70
C PRO A 220 -5.30 12.37 11.72
N ASN A 221 -4.81 13.60 11.47
CA ASN A 221 -5.36 14.87 12.01
C ASN A 221 -4.77 16.07 11.22
N VAL A 222 -5.37 16.37 10.07
CA VAL A 222 -5.34 17.63 9.27
C VAL A 222 -4.02 18.20 8.68
N ALA A 223 -2.77 17.90 9.11
CA ALA A 223 -1.61 18.64 8.54
C ALA A 223 -0.21 17.96 8.51
N GLY A 224 -0.07 16.77 7.92
CA GLY A 224 1.29 16.26 7.59
C GLY A 224 1.91 15.32 8.62
N GLY A 225 1.11 14.52 9.34
CA GLY A 225 1.62 13.48 10.23
C GLY A 225 2.50 12.43 9.54
N ALA A 226 2.18 12.06 8.31
CA ALA A 226 3.03 11.15 7.51
C ALA A 226 4.36 11.82 7.12
N LEU A 227 4.34 13.10 6.71
CA LEU A 227 5.56 13.87 6.42
C LEU A 227 6.40 14.09 7.68
N ALA A 228 5.80 14.33 8.83
CA ALA A 228 6.50 14.48 10.10
C ALA A 228 7.26 13.20 10.52
N MET A 229 6.78 12.02 10.10
CA MET A 229 7.47 10.75 10.32
C MET A 229 8.48 10.43 9.20
N LEU A 230 8.15 10.77 7.95
CA LEU A 230 8.96 10.44 6.78
C LEU A 230 10.12 11.41 6.55
N MET A 231 10.00 12.70 6.91
CA MET A 231 11.06 13.68 6.72
C MET A 231 12.31 13.39 7.58
N PRO A 232 12.20 13.11 8.89
CA PRO A 232 13.37 12.72 9.68
C PRO A 232 14.02 11.45 9.14
N LEU A 233 13.21 10.47 8.72
CA LEU A 233 13.70 9.26 8.07
C LEU A 233 14.46 9.58 6.78
N ALA A 234 13.87 10.40 5.89
CA ALA A 234 14.46 10.81 4.61
C ALA A 234 15.78 11.55 4.82
N PHE A 235 15.83 12.46 5.80
CA PHE A 235 17.02 13.23 6.13
C PHE A 235 18.14 12.35 6.70
N CYS A 236 17.84 11.55 7.73
CA CYS A 236 18.81 10.62 8.32
C CYS A 236 19.30 9.60 7.29
N PHE A 237 18.41 9.06 6.46
CA PHE A 237 18.77 8.13 5.39
C PHE A 237 19.61 8.80 4.30
N GLY A 238 19.25 10.03 3.91
CA GLY A 238 19.96 10.81 2.90
C GLY A 238 21.38 11.19 3.31
N ILE A 239 21.61 11.53 4.57
CA ILE A 239 22.93 11.91 5.08
C ILE A 239 23.85 10.71 5.30
N THR A 240 23.29 9.57 5.69
CA THR A 240 24.08 8.37 6.06
C THR A 240 24.43 7.49 4.87
N ARG A 241 23.78 7.66 3.71
CA ARG A 241 23.97 6.82 2.52
C ARG A 241 24.75 7.54 1.42
N SER A 242 25.16 6.80 0.39
CA SER A 242 25.86 7.31 -0.79
C SER A 242 25.11 6.95 -2.08
N GLY A 243 25.46 7.62 -3.20
CA GLY A 243 24.88 7.33 -4.52
C GLY A 243 23.40 7.73 -4.66
N ALA A 244 22.61 6.88 -5.33
CA ALA A 244 21.20 7.15 -5.63
C ALA A 244 20.31 7.25 -4.39
N ALA A 245 20.59 6.43 -3.36
CA ALA A 245 19.86 6.44 -2.09
C ALA A 245 19.98 7.80 -1.37
N ARG A 246 21.17 8.41 -1.40
CA ARG A 246 21.41 9.77 -0.89
C ARG A 246 20.61 10.83 -1.63
N LYS A 247 20.67 10.82 -2.97
CA LYS A 247 19.95 11.78 -3.81
C LYS A 247 18.45 11.71 -3.53
N LEU A 248 17.90 10.50 -3.42
CA LEU A 248 16.49 10.27 -3.17
C LEU A 248 16.08 10.73 -1.75
N GLY A 249 16.86 10.39 -0.73
CA GLY A 249 16.60 10.85 0.65
C GLY A 249 16.64 12.38 0.78
N LEU A 250 17.63 13.02 0.16
CA LEU A 250 17.74 14.49 0.16
C LEU A 250 16.64 15.17 -0.67
N ALA A 251 16.24 14.59 -1.81
CA ALA A 251 15.18 15.14 -2.65
C ALA A 251 13.79 15.07 -2.00
N VAL A 252 13.57 14.13 -1.06
CA VAL A 252 12.33 14.07 -0.28
C VAL A 252 12.38 14.99 0.95
N ALA A 253 13.57 15.23 1.50
CA ALA A 253 13.75 16.04 2.71
C ALA A 253 13.78 17.56 2.46
N VAL A 254 14.01 18.00 1.22
CA VAL A 254 14.14 19.40 0.79
C VAL A 254 12.92 19.80 -0.03
#